data_AF-A0A1R3WZY6-F1
#
_entry.id   AF-A0A1R3WZY6-F1
#
_cell.length_a   1.000
_cell.length_b   1.000
_cell.length_c   1.000
_cell.angle_alpha   90.00
_cell.angle_beta   90.00
_cell.angle_gamma   90.00
#
_symmetry.space_group_name_H-M   'P 1'
#
loop_
_entity.id
_entity.type
_entity.pdbx_description
1 polymer ?
#
loop_
_entity_poly.entity_id
_entity_poly.type
_entity_poly.pdbx_seq_one_letter_code
_entity_poly.pdbx_strand_id
1 'polypeptide(L)'
;MSESLEIRRKRLLMRSMRRGIREMDLMLGSYAGRVVPLMTERELDAYEDLLAENDRDLYQWAMCPAEAPPRFRRLIEEISNTFREHVTCF
;
A
#
# COMPACT_ATOMS: atom_id res chain seq x y z
N MET A 1 17.25 9.87 19.08
CA MET A 1 16.36 8.73 19.34
C MET A 1 15.83 8.27 18.00
N SER A 2 16.54 7.34 17.36
CA SER A 2 16.10 6.71 16.12
C SER A 2 14.85 5.91 16.44
N GLU A 3 13.70 6.38 15.97
CA GLU A 3 12.47 5.59 15.97
C GLU A 3 12.82 4.26 15.29
N SER A 4 12.76 3.15 16.02
CA SER A 4 13.17 1.85 15.47
C SER A 4 12.35 1.57 14.22
N LEU A 5 12.97 1.15 13.12
CA LEU A 5 12.27 0.87 11.86
C LEU A 5 11.07 -0.07 12.03
N GLU A 6 11.13 -0.95 13.02
CA GLU A 6 10.02 -1.81 13.42
C GLU A 6 8.79 -1.04 13.92
N ILE A 7 8.98 0.05 14.69
CA ILE A 7 7.90 0.93 15.15
C ILE A 7 7.25 1.62 13.94
N ARG A 8 8.07 2.14 13.01
CA ARG A 8 7.58 2.78 11.78
C ARG A 8 6.78 1.80 10.92
N ARG A 9 7.32 0.59 10.68
CA ARG A 9 6.63 -0.50 9.96
C ARG A 9 5.30 -0.85 10.61
N LYS A 10 5.27 -1.03 11.94
CA LYS A 10 4.05 -1.34 12.68
C LYS A 10 3.00 -0.23 12.54
N ARG A 11 3.41 1.04 12.60
CA ARG A 11 2.53 2.20 12.38
C ARG A 11 1.93 2.18 10.97
N LEU A 12 2.74 1.94 9.95
CA LEU A 12 2.31 1.91 8.55
C LEU A 12 1.38 0.71 8.27
N LEU A 13 1.66 -0.46 8.84
CA LEU A 13 0.76 -1.62 8.78
C LEU A 13 -0.61 -1.30 9.40
N MET A 14 -0.64 -0.74 10.60
CA MET A 14 -1.89 -0.37 11.26
C MET A 14 -2.69 0.67 10.45
N ARG A 15 -2.00 1.63 9.81
CA ARG A 15 -2.64 2.64 8.96
C ARG A 15 -3.17 2.06 7.64
N SER A 16 -2.55 0.99 7.16
CA SER A 16 -3.01 0.24 5.99
C SER A 16 -4.31 -0.55 6.28
N MET A 17 -4.51 -0.97 7.54
CA MET A 17 -5.65 -1.75 8.03
C MET A 17 -6.79 -0.92 8.66
N ARG A 18 -6.77 0.40 8.50
CA ARG A 18 -7.79 1.31 9.06
C ARG A 18 -8.25 2.31 8.02
N ARG A 19 -8.68 1.80 6.86
CA ARG A 19 -9.19 2.62 5.74
C ARG A 19 -10.70 2.75 5.75
N GLY A 20 -11.20 3.79 5.08
CA GLY A 20 -12.63 4.11 5.05
C GLY A 20 -13.49 3.15 4.22
N ILE A 21 -12.86 2.33 3.36
CA ILE A 21 -13.52 1.34 2.50
C ILE A 21 -12.89 -0.05 2.66
N ARG A 22 -13.73 -1.09 2.70
CA ARG A 22 -13.32 -2.47 2.99
C ARG A 22 -12.39 -3.04 1.92
N GLU A 23 -12.62 -2.70 0.66
CA GLU A 23 -11.81 -3.16 -0.46
C GLU A 23 -10.37 -2.64 -0.35
N MET A 24 -10.18 -1.38 0.01
CA MET A 24 -8.84 -0.81 0.19
C MET A 24 -8.11 -1.45 1.36
N ASP A 25 -8.83 -1.72 2.45
CA ASP A 25 -8.30 -2.42 3.62
C ASP A 25 -7.74 -3.81 3.25
N LEU A 26 -8.49 -4.57 2.46
CA LEU A 26 -8.07 -5.89 1.96
C LEU A 26 -6.88 -5.80 1.00
N MET A 27 -6.90 -4.86 0.05
CA MET A 27 -5.82 -4.69 -0.91
C MET A 27 -4.51 -4.27 -0.22
N LEU A 28 -4.56 -3.20 0.59
CA LEU A 28 -3.39 -2.70 1.30
C LEU A 28 -2.95 -3.67 2.39
N GLY A 29 -3.87 -4.30 3.12
CA GLY A 29 -3.54 -5.25 4.17
C GLY A 29 -2.70 -6.43 3.65
N SER A 30 -3.14 -7.04 2.55
CA SER A 30 -2.44 -8.17 1.92
C SER A 30 -1.06 -7.78 1.37
N TYR A 31 -0.97 -6.62 0.71
CA TYR A 31 0.30 -6.10 0.21
C TYR A 31 1.24 -5.71 1.37
N ALA A 32 0.74 -4.92 2.31
CA ALA A 32 1.55 -4.37 3.40
C ALA A 32 2.11 -5.48 4.29
N GLY A 33 1.31 -6.51 4.62
CA GLY A 33 1.77 -7.64 5.43
C GLY A 33 2.94 -8.41 4.80
N ARG A 34 3.03 -8.45 3.47
CA ARG A 34 4.11 -9.14 2.74
C ARG A 34 5.33 -8.24 2.51
N VAL A 35 5.10 -6.97 2.14
CA VAL A 35 6.16 -6.11 1.60
C VAL A 35 6.72 -5.12 2.64
N VAL A 36 5.90 -4.55 3.52
CA VAL A 36 6.37 -3.59 4.55
C VAL A 36 7.48 -4.14 5.47
N PRO A 37 7.49 -5.42 5.86
CA PRO A 37 8.60 -5.99 6.63
C PRO A 37 9.93 -6.03 5.85
N LEU A 38 9.88 -6.10 4.52
CA LEU A 38 11.03 -6.21 3.62
C LEU A 38 11.52 -4.85 3.09
N MET A 39 10.68 -3.82 3.17
CA MET A 39 11.00 -2.47 2.69
C MET A 39 12.16 -1.83 3.45
N THR A 40 13.01 -1.14 2.69
CA THR A 40 14.04 -0.22 3.20
C THR A 40 13.43 1.09 3.70
N GLU A 41 14.19 1.92 4.42
CA GLU A 41 13.70 3.20 4.95
C GLU A 41 13.12 4.10 3.85
N ARG A 42 13.80 4.17 2.70
CA ARG A 42 13.36 4.97 1.54
C ARG A 42 12.05 4.48 0.94
N GLU A 43 11.82 3.16 0.95
CA GLU A 43 10.57 2.58 0.47
C GLU A 43 9.44 2.80 1.48
N LEU A 44 9.74 2.77 2.78
CA LEU A 44 8.78 3.13 3.83
C LEU A 44 8.36 4.61 3.72
N ASP A 45 9.28 5.52 3.38
CA ASP A 45 8.95 6.93 3.10
C ASP A 45 7.99 7.05 1.91
N ALA A 46 8.29 6.38 0.78
CA ALA A 46 7.40 6.39 -0.38
C ALA A 46 6.01 5.77 -0.08
N TYR A 47 5.98 4.71 0.74
CA TYR A 47 4.75 4.08 1.17
C TYR A 47 3.95 4.96 2.14
N GLU A 48 4.62 5.68 3.04
CA GLU A 48 3.97 6.64 3.94
C GLU A 48 3.32 7.79 3.17
N ASP A 49 4.00 8.30 2.14
CA ASP A 49 3.50 9.33 1.23
C ASP A 49 2.27 8.82 0.45
N LEU A 50 2.31 7.57 -0.04
CA LEU A 50 1.16 6.92 -0.66
C LEU A 50 -0.02 6.82 0.32
N LEU A 51 0.24 6.44 1.57
CA LEU A 51 -0.81 6.33 2.60
C LEU A 51 -1.37 7.70 3.04
N ALA A 52 -0.75 8.81 2.66
CA ALA A 52 -1.29 10.15 2.91
C ALA A 52 -2.37 10.56 1.89
N GLU A 53 -2.46 9.87 0.74
CA GLU A 53 -3.45 10.11 -0.30
C GLU A 53 -4.85 9.58 0.11
N ASN A 54 -5.89 10.04 -0.60
CA ASN A 54 -7.28 9.67 -0.31
C ASN A 54 -7.56 8.20 -0.70
N ASP A 55 -8.36 7.50 0.11
CA ASP A 55 -8.75 6.11 -0.16
C ASP A 55 -9.44 5.94 -1.53
N ARG A 56 -10.21 6.95 -1.97
CA ARG A 56 -10.86 6.95 -3.29
C ARG A 56 -9.86 7.00 -4.44
N ASP A 57 -8.85 7.85 -4.33
CA ASP A 57 -7.79 7.98 -5.34
C ASP A 57 -6.91 6.74 -5.36
N LEU A 58 -6.54 6.22 -4.18
CA LEU A 58 -5.80 4.96 -4.06
C LEU A 58 -6.55 3.79 -4.71
N TYR A 59 -7.86 3.69 -4.49
CA TYR A 59 -8.68 2.68 -5.13
C TYR A 59 -8.75 2.87 -6.65
N GLN A 60 -8.96 4.11 -7.13
CA GLN A 60 -8.95 4.41 -8.56
C GLN A 60 -7.63 4.02 -9.23
N TRP A 61 -6.50 4.36 -8.61
CA TRP A 61 -5.17 4.00 -9.11
C TRP A 61 -4.92 2.49 -9.07
N ALA A 62 -5.37 1.78 -8.03
CA ALA A 62 -5.26 0.33 -7.97
C ALA A 62 -6.02 -0.37 -9.13
N MET A 63 -7.15 0.21 -9.53
CA MET A 63 -7.95 -0.26 -10.67
C MET A 63 -7.38 0.20 -12.02
N CYS A 64 -6.79 1.39 -12.08
CA CYS A 64 -6.17 1.97 -13.27
C CYS A 64 -4.76 2.52 -12.95
N PRO A 65 -3.72 1.65 -12.89
CA PRO A 65 -2.36 2.07 -12.54
C PRO A 65 -1.76 3.13 -13.48
N ALA A 66 -2.30 3.26 -14.69
CA ALA A 66 -1.90 4.28 -15.66
C ALA A 66 -2.17 5.71 -15.15
N GLU A 67 -3.24 5.90 -14.37
CA GLU A 67 -3.65 7.19 -13.79
C GLU A 67 -2.86 7.57 -12.54
N ALA A 68 -2.13 6.62 -11.95
CA ALA A 68 -1.32 6.87 -10.77
C ALA A 68 -0.16 7.86 -11.08
N PRO A 69 0.15 8.79 -10.16
CA PRO A 69 1.34 9.63 -10.27
C PRO A 69 2.61 8.79 -10.47
N PRO A 70 3.59 9.24 -11.27
CA PRO A 70 4.80 8.45 -11.56
C PRO A 70 5.57 7.98 -10.32
N ARG A 71 5.52 8.77 -9.23
CA ARG A 71 6.13 8.43 -7.93
C ARG A 71 5.48 7.23 -7.23
N PHE A 72 4.20 6.98 -7.49
CA PHE A 72 3.41 5.92 -6.86
C PHE A 72 3.12 4.75 -7.79
N ARG A 73 3.29 4.93 -9.11
CA ARG A 73 2.95 3.93 -10.12
C ARG A 73 3.50 2.54 -9.79
N ARG A 74 4.79 2.44 -9.44
CA ARG A 74 5.41 1.17 -9.06
C ARG A 74 4.70 0.49 -7.88
N LEU A 75 4.44 1.22 -6.79
CA LEU A 75 3.76 0.68 -5.60
C LEU A 75 2.32 0.27 -5.93
N ILE A 76 1.60 1.09 -6.70
CA ILE A 76 0.24 0.82 -7.13
C ILE A 76 0.17 -0.42 -8.02
N GLU A 77 1.12 -0.59 -8.94
CA GLU A 77 1.23 -1.79 -9.78
C GLU A 77 1.46 -3.04 -8.91
N GLU A 78 2.35 -2.97 -7.92
CA GLU A 78 2.61 -4.07 -6.99
C GLU A 78 1.37 -4.42 -6.14
N ILE A 79 0.64 -3.42 -5.64
CA ILE A 79 -0.62 -3.60 -4.91
C ILE A 79 -1.68 -4.24 -5.82
N SER A 80 -1.86 -3.71 -7.03
CA SER A 80 -2.84 -4.20 -8.02
C SER A 80 -2.54 -5.64 -8.44
N ASN A 81 -1.26 -5.99 -8.59
CA ASN A 81 -0.83 -7.36 -8.90
C ASN A 81 -1.10 -8.31 -7.73
N THR A 82 -0.76 -7.90 -6.49
CA THR A 82 -1.02 -8.69 -5.28
C THR A 82 -2.52 -8.99 -5.10
N PHE A 83 -3.37 -8.04 -5.45
CA PHE A 83 -4.82 -8.24 -5.43
C PHE A 83 -5.30 -9.16 -6.56
N ARG A 84 -4.80 -9.01 -7.78
CA ARG A 84 -5.15 -9.89 -8.91
C ARG A 84 -4.78 -11.35 -8.67
N GLU A 85 -3.67 -11.64 -7.99
CA GLU A 85 -3.31 -13.00 -7.56
C GLU A 85 -4.40 -13.67 -6.69
N HIS A 86 -5.25 -12.90 -6.01
CA HIS A 86 -6.35 -13.40 -5.18
C HIS A 86 -7.70 -13.47 -5.91
N VAL A 87 -7.82 -12.84 -7.09
CA VAL A 87 -9.08 -12.76 -7.87
C VAL A 87 -9.09 -13.72 -9.06
N THR A 88 -8.00 -14.46 -9.31
CA THR A 88 -8.00 -15.59 -10.27
C THR A 88 -8.75 -16.80 -9.71
N CYS A 89 -10.07 -16.70 -9.71
CA CYS A 89 -10.98 -17.82 -9.85
C CYS A 89 -12.05 -17.35 -10.84
N PHE A 90 -11.79 -17.58 -12.12
CA PHE A 90 -12.80 -17.60 -13.18
C PHE A 90 -12.88 -19.04 -13.68
#